data_AF-A0A261GFP4-F1
#
_entry.id   AF-A0A261GFP4-F1
#
_cell.length_a   1.000
_cell.length_b   1.000
_cell.length_c   1.000
_cell.angle_alpha   90.00
_cell.angle_beta   90.00
_cell.angle_gamma   90.00
#
_symmetry.space_group_name_H-M   'P 1'
#
loop_
_entity.id
_entity.type
_entity.pdbx_description
1 polymer ?
#
loop_
_entity_poly.entity_id
_entity_poly.type
_entity_poly.pdbx_seq_one_letter_code
_entity_poly.pdbx_strand_id
1 'polypeptide(L)'
;MSEFWIIDTKCKVLQESTMPQDGSTYYYGRSVVLADTMELAIEQLTQALKKDHILLEEVQQVVTYEDGQWTEDDDFEVHESLRDSMLSNEIEFGCFISEKSR
;
A
#
# COMPACT_ATOMS: atom_id res chain seq x y z
N MET A 1 -3.16 -17.72 -11.55
CA MET A 1 -4.12 -16.62 -11.74
C MET A 1 -3.59 -15.48 -10.90
N SER A 2 -3.67 -14.25 -11.38
CA SER A 2 -3.21 -13.10 -10.60
C SER A 2 -4.18 -12.88 -9.43
N GLU A 3 -3.62 -12.64 -8.25
CA GLU A 3 -4.35 -12.42 -7.01
C GLU A 3 -4.17 -10.97 -6.56
N PHE A 4 -5.16 -10.46 -5.82
CA PHE A 4 -5.06 -9.14 -5.19
C PHE A 4 -4.35 -9.28 -3.85
N TRP A 5 -3.13 -8.78 -3.79
CA TRP A 5 -2.31 -8.77 -2.59
C TRP A 5 -2.52 -7.45 -1.86
N ILE A 6 -2.87 -7.54 -0.58
CA ILE A 6 -2.92 -6.42 0.35
C ILE A 6 -1.61 -6.39 1.11
N ILE A 7 -0.87 -5.30 0.95
CA ILE A 7 0.46 -5.13 1.51
C ILE A 7 0.44 -3.93 2.45
N ASP A 8 0.67 -4.20 3.74
CA ASP A 8 0.87 -3.17 4.75
C ASP A 8 2.35 -2.86 4.84
N THR A 9 2.67 -1.59 4.70
CA THR A 9 4.04 -1.11 4.59
C THR A 9 4.29 0.02 5.56
N LYS A 10 5.51 0.04 6.09
CA LYS A 10 6.08 1.20 6.76
C LYS A 10 7.10 1.81 5.82
N CYS A 11 6.88 3.08 5.52
CA CYS A 11 7.59 3.81 4.51
C CYS A 11 8.15 5.12 5.07
N LYS A 12 9.28 5.55 4.52
CA LYS A 12 9.83 6.91 4.70
C LYS A 12 9.56 7.71 3.45
N VAL A 13 8.80 8.79 3.60
CA VAL A 13 8.58 9.74 2.52
C VAL A 13 9.78 10.68 2.46
N LEU A 14 10.49 10.71 1.33
CA LEU A 14 11.63 11.62 1.14
C LEU A 14 11.14 13.03 0.80
N GLN A 15 11.98 14.05 1.00
CA GLN A 15 11.62 15.45 0.73
C GLN A 15 11.21 15.72 -0.73
N GLU A 16 11.64 14.87 -1.66
CA GLU A 16 11.33 14.95 -3.09
C GLU A 16 9.95 14.36 -3.43
N SER A 17 9.30 13.69 -2.48
CA SER A 17 7.98 13.09 -2.71
C SER A 17 6.91 14.17 -2.80
N THR A 18 5.93 13.92 -3.66
CA THR A 18 4.73 14.75 -3.83
C THR A 18 3.72 14.56 -2.69
N MET A 19 3.93 13.58 -1.81
CA MET A 19 3.03 13.35 -0.69
C MET A 19 3.08 14.47 0.36
N PRO A 20 1.92 14.87 0.91
CA PRO A 20 1.86 15.85 1.99
C PRO A 20 2.54 15.30 3.24
N GLN A 21 3.61 15.97 3.69
CA GLN A 21 4.36 15.59 4.88
C GLN A 21 3.92 16.42 6.09
N ASP A 22 3.51 15.77 7.17
CA ASP A 22 3.13 16.40 8.44
C ASP A 22 4.32 16.50 9.43
N GLY A 23 5.53 16.28 8.92
CA GLY A 23 6.76 16.18 9.71
C GLY A 23 6.90 14.87 10.49
N SER A 24 6.14 13.82 10.14
CA SER A 24 6.38 12.46 10.62
C SER A 24 7.57 11.83 9.90
N THR A 25 8.29 11.00 10.64
CA THR A 25 9.46 10.26 10.14
C THR A 25 9.02 9.03 9.35
N TYR A 26 7.91 8.43 9.77
CA TYR A 26 7.37 7.20 9.19
C TYR A 26 5.90 7.38 8.82
N TYR A 27 5.53 6.76 7.71
CA TYR A 27 4.17 6.65 7.21
C TYR A 27 3.85 5.18 7.05
N TYR A 28 2.63 4.81 7.40
CA TYR A 28 2.12 3.46 7.26
C TYR A 28 1.10 3.48 6.13
N GLY A 29 1.31 2.67 5.10
CA GLY A 29 0.43 2.60 3.95
C GLY A 29 -0.04 1.18 3.73
N ARG A 30 -1.31 1.04 3.36
CA ARG A 30 -1.87 -0.21 2.84
C ARG A 30 -2.02 -0.05 1.33
N SER A 31 -1.58 -1.03 0.56
CA SER A 31 -1.67 -0.97 -0.91
C SER A 31 -2.19 -2.28 -1.46
N VAL A 32 -2.97 -2.16 -2.54
CA VAL A 32 -3.54 -3.30 -3.26
C VAL A 32 -2.75 -3.50 -4.55
N VAL A 33 -2.19 -4.69 -4.71
CA VAL A 33 -1.32 -5.02 -5.83
C VAL A 33 -1.82 -6.29 -6.50
N LEU A 34 -2.16 -6.20 -7.79
CA LEU A 34 -2.50 -7.36 -8.60
C LEU A 34 -1.22 -8.06 -9.08
N ALA A 35 -0.96 -9.27 -8.59
CA ALA A 35 0.23 -10.03 -8.99
C ALA A 35 0.03 -11.54 -8.88
N ASP A 36 0.83 -12.28 -9.65
CA ASP A 36 0.79 -13.75 -9.65
C ASP A 36 1.44 -14.37 -8.40
N THR A 37 2.34 -13.66 -7.74
CA THR A 37 3.02 -14.11 -6.52
C THR A 37 3.21 -12.97 -5.54
N MET A 38 3.31 -13.31 -4.26
CA MET A 38 3.64 -12.38 -3.17
C MET A 38 4.93 -11.59 -3.45
N GLU A 39 5.99 -12.26 -3.90
CA GLU A 39 7.29 -11.65 -4.16
C GLU A 39 7.19 -10.60 -5.28
N LEU A 40 6.43 -10.92 -6.33
CA LEU A 40 6.19 -10.00 -7.44
C LEU A 40 5.34 -8.81 -6.99
N ALA A 41 4.35 -9.03 -6.12
CA ALA A 41 3.52 -7.96 -5.56
C ALA A 41 4.38 -6.95 -4.77
N ILE A 42 5.25 -7.44 -3.89
CA ILE A 42 6.17 -6.61 -3.11
C ILE A 42 7.15 -5.87 -4.03
N GLU A 43 7.70 -6.55 -5.04
CA GLU A 43 8.62 -5.93 -5.99
C GLU A 43 7.95 -4.79 -6.76
N GLN A 44 6.75 -5.03 -7.29
CA GLN A 44 5.97 -4.00 -7.99
C GLN A 44 5.66 -2.80 -7.11
N LEU A 45 5.19 -3.04 -5.87
CA LEU A 45 4.93 -1.97 -4.91
C LEU A 45 6.20 -1.18 -4.59
N THR A 46 7.31 -1.87 -4.35
CA THR A 46 8.59 -1.24 -4.01
C THR A 46 9.07 -0.34 -5.14
N GLN A 47 8.93 -0.75 -6.40
CA GLN A 47 9.28 0.06 -7.56
C GLN A 47 8.38 1.29 -7.68
N ALA A 48 7.07 1.12 -7.46
CA ALA A 48 6.11 2.22 -7.54
C ALA A 48 6.36 3.26 -6.45
N LEU A 49 6.54 2.83 -5.19
CA LEU A 49 6.92 3.71 -4.07
C LEU A 49 8.22 4.46 -4.35
N LYS A 50 9.24 3.76 -4.86
CA LYS A 50 10.53 4.37 -5.17
C LYS A 50 10.42 5.45 -6.25
N LYS A 51 9.53 5.28 -7.23
CA LYS A 51 9.25 6.26 -8.28
C LYS A 51 8.65 7.56 -7.70
N ASP A 52 7.87 7.44 -6.63
CA ASP A 52 7.28 8.57 -5.91
C ASP A 52 8.15 9.10 -4.76
N HIS A 53 9.45 8.75 -4.76
CA HIS A 53 10.42 9.13 -3.73
C HIS A 53 10.01 8.67 -2.31
N ILE A 54 9.38 7.50 -2.22
CA ILE A 54 9.00 6.84 -0.97
C ILE A 54 9.89 5.61 -0.80
N LEU A 55 10.56 5.54 0.34
CA LEU A 55 11.44 4.43 0.68
C LEU A 55 10.69 3.43 1.56
N LEU A 56 10.44 2.24 1.02
CA LEU A 56 9.92 1.12 1.79
C LEU A 56 10.95 0.71 2.84
N GLU A 57 10.61 0.84 4.12
CA GLU A 57 11.48 0.44 5.22
C GLU A 57 11.16 -0.98 5.70
N GLU A 58 9.89 -1.29 5.82
CA GLU A 58 9.43 -2.57 6.37
C GLU A 58 8.08 -2.95 5.75
N VAL A 59 7.93 -4.22 5.39
CA VAL A 59 6.63 -4.81 5.05
C VAL A 59 6.08 -5.45 6.32
N GLN A 60 4.98 -4.92 6.82
CA GLN A 60 4.36 -5.37 8.07
C GLN A 60 3.50 -6.61 7.87
N GLN A 61 2.74 -6.62 6.77
CA GLN A 61 1.81 -7.70 6.46
C GLN A 61 1.67 -7.84 4.96
N VAL A 62 1.58 -9.08 4.50
CA VAL A 62 1.21 -9.41 3.13
C VAL A 62 0.18 -10.52 3.18
N VAL A 63 -1.01 -10.25 2.69
CA VAL A 63 -2.10 -11.22 2.62
C VAL A 63 -2.83 -11.07 1.30
N THR A 64 -3.47 -12.14 0.85
CA THR A 64 -4.43 -12.01 -0.25
C THR A 64 -5.67 -11.29 0.28
N TYR A 65 -6.40 -10.60 -0.61
CA TYR A 65 -7.67 -9.99 -0.24
C TYR A 65 -8.66 -11.05 0.29
N GLU A 66 -8.63 -12.28 -0.25
CA GLU A 66 -9.54 -13.36 0.18
C GLU A 66 -9.21 -13.90 1.58
N ASP A 67 -7.94 -13.92 1.98
CA ASP A 67 -7.50 -14.41 3.29
C ASP A 67 -7.59 -13.33 4.39
N GLY A 68 -7.77 -12.07 4.01
CA GLY A 68 -7.84 -10.95 4.95
C GLY A 68 -9.22 -10.77 5.60
N GLN A 69 -9.24 -10.34 6.86
CA GLN A 69 -10.45 -9.94 7.55
C GLN A 69 -10.62 -8.42 7.46
N TRP A 70 -11.24 -7.96 6.38
CA TRP A 70 -11.53 -6.54 6.15
C TRP A 70 -12.91 -6.21 6.68
N THR A 71 -12.99 -5.23 7.59
CA THR A 71 -14.26 -4.68 8.06
C THR A 71 -14.70 -3.52 7.17
N GLU A 72 -16.01 -3.26 7.06
CA GLU A 72 -16.52 -2.11 6.28
C GLU A 72 -16.03 -0.75 6.81
N ASP A 73 -15.62 -0.66 8.08
CA ASP A 73 -15.01 0.52 8.73
C ASP A 73 -13.46 0.47 8.75
N ASP A 74 -12.81 -0.20 7.80
CA ASP A 74 -11.35 -0.20 7.74
C ASP A 74 -10.83 1.20 7.37
N ASP A 75 -9.96 1.77 8.22
CA ASP A 75 -9.36 3.11 8.05
C ASP A 75 -8.58 3.29 6.73
N PHE A 76 -8.33 2.20 6.01
CA PHE A 76 -7.61 2.15 4.75
C PHE A 76 -8.50 1.93 3.52
N GLU A 77 -9.83 1.88 3.69
CA GLU A 77 -10.83 1.78 2.60
C GLU A 77 -10.52 0.65 1.58
N VAL A 78 -10.04 -0.50 2.05
CA VAL A 78 -9.53 -1.61 1.22
C VAL A 78 -10.52 -2.06 0.14
N HIS A 79 -11.82 -2.03 0.44
CA HIS A 79 -12.86 -2.38 -0.52
C HIS A 79 -12.93 -1.40 -1.72
N GLU A 80 -12.69 -0.12 -1.48
CA GLU A 80 -12.63 0.89 -2.56
C GLU A 80 -11.34 0.73 -3.37
N SER A 81 -10.19 0.61 -2.71
CA SER A 81 -8.91 0.37 -3.41
C SER A 81 -8.91 -0.91 -4.24
N LEU A 82 -9.59 -1.97 -3.76
CA LEU A 82 -9.77 -3.19 -4.54
C LEU A 82 -10.65 -2.95 -5.77
N ARG A 83 -11.78 -2.25 -5.61
CA ARG A 83 -12.69 -1.95 -6.72
C ARG A 83 -11.97 -1.14 -7.80
N ASP A 84 -11.17 -0.15 -7.39
CA ASP A 84 -10.43 0.69 -8.31
C ASP A 84 -9.32 -0.10 -9.01
N SER A 85 -8.58 -0.94 -8.28
CA SER A 85 -7.55 -1.82 -8.87
C SER A 85 -8.15 -2.84 -9.86
N MET A 86 -9.36 -3.36 -9.60
CA MET A 86 -10.08 -4.21 -10.57
C MET A 86 -10.45 -3.45 -11.86
N LEU A 87 -10.72 -2.16 -11.78
CA LEU A 87 -11.12 -1.33 -12.91
C LEU A 87 -9.91 -0.81 -13.70
N SER A 88 -8.84 -0.43 -13.00
CA SER A 88 -7.62 0.15 -13.58
C SER A 88 -6.59 -0.90 -13.99
N ASN A 89 -6.57 -2.08 -13.36
CA ASN A 89 -5.43 -3.02 -13.34
C ASN A 89 -4.11 -2.35 -12.93
N GLU A 90 -4.18 -1.24 -12.19
CA GLU A 90 -3.03 -0.53 -11.65
C GLU A 90 -2.88 -0.81 -10.14
N ILE A 91 -1.73 -0.44 -9.60
CA ILE A 91 -1.47 -0.50 -8.16
C ILE A 91 -2.26 0.64 -7.52
N GLU A 92 -3.22 0.30 -6.68
CA GLU A 92 -3.92 1.31 -5.89
C GLU A 92 -3.23 1.45 -4.55
N PHE A 93 -2.65 2.64 -4.35
CA PHE A 93 -2.16 3.04 -3.06
C PHE A 93 -3.37 3.46 -2.21
N GLY A 94 -3.66 2.71 -1.16
CA GLY A 94 -4.64 3.14 -0.16
C GLY A 94 -4.15 4.34 0.63
N CYS A 95 -4.83 4.67 1.73
CA CYS A 95 -4.43 5.78 2.58
C CYS A 95 -3.06 5.54 3.25
N PHE A 96 -2.21 6.58 3.22
CA PHE A 96 -1.01 6.65 4.04
C PHE A 96 -1.33 7.40 5.34
N ILE A 97 -1.22 6.69 6.46
CA ILE A 97 -1.42 7.23 7.80
C ILE A 97 -0.05 7.53 8.41
N SER A 98 0.14 8.75 8.92
CA SER A 98 1.39 9.14 9.56
C SER A 98 1.54 8.47 10.93
N GLU A 99 2.77 8.31 11.42
CA GLU A 99 3.01 7.75 12.77
C GLU A 99 2.31 8.51 13.91
N LYS A 100 1.97 9.77 13.69
CA LYS A 100 1.25 10.62 14.65
C LYS A 100 -0.26 10.39 14.63
N SER A 101 -0.77 9.74 13.59
CA SER A 101 -2.20 9.50 13.37
C SER A 101 -2.57 8.01 13.53
N ARG A 102 -1.58 7.14 13.77
CA ARG A 102 -1.73 5.71 14.08
C ARG A 102 -1.85 5.49 15.58
#